data_AF-A0A7J7CDI8-F1
#
_entry.id   AF-A0A7J7CDI8-F1
#
_cell.length_a   1.000
_cell.length_b   1.000
_cell.length_c   1.000
_cell.angle_alpha   90.00
_cell.angle_beta   90.00
_cell.angle_gamma   90.00
#
_symmetry.space_group_name_H-M   'P 1'
#
loop_
_entity.id
_entity.type
_entity.pdbx_description
1 polymer ?
#
loop_
_entity_poly.entity_id
_entity_poly.type
_entity_poly.pdbx_seq_one_letter_code
_entity_poly.pdbx_strand_id
1 'polypeptide(L)'
;MGIEIGGHIEKLNGKEFTYGEFVDKYLAKNQPVVLTGLMDDWLACKDWVTDDGKPDLQFVSTNFGKSRVQVADCNNKEFTDQKRVEMSVSEFVEHWLEGSVREGSDREGNGKSVLYLKDWHFVKEYPEYIAYRTPLFFCDDWLNLYLDHHRLHKDPDTYQENNDISCSDYRFVYMGKKGSWTPLHADVFRSYS
;
A
#
# COMPACT_ATOMS: atom_id res chain seq x y z
N MET A 1 4.29 18.66 23.46
CA MET A 1 5.61 18.01 23.40
C MET A 1 5.96 17.85 21.93
N GLY A 2 7.08 18.42 21.49
CA GLY A 2 7.57 18.20 20.13
C GLY A 2 8.10 16.78 20.00
N ILE A 3 7.99 16.20 18.80
CA ILE A 3 8.68 14.95 18.47
C ILE A 3 10.17 15.28 18.32
N GLU A 4 11.02 14.67 19.14
CA GLU A 4 12.48 14.75 18.95
C GLU A 4 12.91 13.70 17.92
N ILE A 5 13.42 14.17 16.77
CA ILE A 5 13.95 13.28 15.73
C ILE A 5 15.37 12.88 16.11
N GLY A 6 15.54 11.67 16.64
CA GLY A 6 16.82 11.17 17.15
C GLY A 6 17.64 10.31 16.19
N GLY A 7 17.14 10.00 14.99
CA GLY A 7 17.77 9.07 14.05
C GLY A 7 17.84 9.60 12.63
N HIS A 8 18.82 9.12 11.86
CA HIS A 8 18.96 9.35 10.43
C HIS A 8 18.90 8.02 9.69
N ILE A 9 18.06 7.91 8.67
CA ILE A 9 18.04 6.76 7.77
C ILE A 9 18.82 7.14 6.51
N GLU A 10 19.82 6.32 6.17
CA GLU A 10 20.63 6.53 4.98
C GLU A 10 19.76 6.47 3.70
N LYS A 11 20.03 7.36 2.75
CA LYS A 11 19.32 7.43 1.46
C LYS A 11 20.31 7.28 0.32
N LEU A 12 20.06 6.35 -0.59
CA LEU A 12 20.97 6.04 -1.70
C LEU A 12 20.24 5.73 -3.00
N ASN A 13 20.93 5.94 -4.12
CA ASN A 13 20.45 5.56 -5.44
C ASN A 13 20.65 4.06 -5.64
N GLY A 14 19.55 3.31 -5.77
CA GLY A 14 19.60 1.86 -5.93
C GLY A 14 20.27 1.40 -7.23
N LYS A 15 20.39 2.28 -8.23
CA LYS A 15 21.13 2.00 -9.48
C LYS A 15 22.66 1.96 -9.30
N GLU A 16 23.16 2.51 -8.18
CA GLU A 16 24.59 2.57 -7.86
C GLU A 16 25.04 1.40 -6.98
N PHE A 17 24.14 0.45 -6.69
CA PHE A 17 24.39 -0.69 -5.82
C PHE A 17 24.17 -2.02 -6.54
N THR A 18 25.04 -2.98 -6.26
CA THR A 18 24.81 -4.39 -6.62
C THR A 18 23.99 -5.10 -5.55
N TYR A 19 23.39 -6.23 -5.91
CA TYR A 19 22.64 -7.07 -4.97
C TYR A 19 23.50 -7.49 -3.77
N GLY A 20 24.74 -7.94 -4.00
CA GLY A 20 25.64 -8.39 -2.92
C GLY A 20 25.99 -7.27 -1.94
N GLU A 21 26.29 -6.06 -2.44
CA GLU A 21 26.55 -4.90 -1.58
C GLU A 21 25.33 -4.51 -0.74
N PHE A 22 24.13 -4.59 -1.32
CA PHE A 22 22.89 -4.34 -0.59
C PHE A 22 22.69 -5.37 0.53
N VAL A 23 22.94 -6.65 0.25
CA VAL A 23 22.83 -7.72 1.23
C VAL A 23 23.79 -7.52 2.40
N ASP A 24 25.08 -7.32 2.10
CA ASP A 24 26.12 -7.20 3.11
C ASP A 24 25.98 -5.94 3.96
N LYS A 25 25.55 -4.83 3.33
CA LYS A 25 25.47 -3.54 4.03
C LYS A 25 24.17 -3.38 4.81
N TYR A 26 23.04 -3.87 4.30
CA TYR A 26 21.71 -3.59 4.88
C TYR A 26 20.94 -4.85 5.27
N LEU A 27 20.67 -5.75 4.33
CA LEU A 27 19.74 -6.87 4.56
C LEU A 27 20.23 -7.80 5.66
N ALA A 28 21.49 -8.26 5.60
CA ALA A 28 22.06 -9.18 6.57
C ALA A 28 22.16 -8.57 7.99
N LYS A 29 22.20 -7.25 8.08
CA LYS A 29 22.27 -6.50 9.34
C LYS A 29 20.90 -6.04 9.84
N ASN A 30 19.84 -6.27 9.06
CA ASN A 30 18.51 -5.75 9.30
C ASN A 30 18.51 -4.22 9.55
N GLN A 31 19.25 -3.48 8.71
CA GLN A 31 19.44 -2.04 8.84
C GLN A 31 18.53 -1.28 7.85
N PRO A 32 17.64 -0.39 8.32
CA PRO A 32 16.78 0.42 7.45
C PRO A 32 17.57 1.34 6.51
N VAL A 33 17.09 1.47 5.27
CA VAL A 33 17.67 2.33 4.22
C VAL A 33 16.57 2.80 3.26
N VAL A 34 16.73 4.01 2.70
CA VAL A 34 15.85 4.54 1.65
C VAL A 34 16.52 4.39 0.28
N LEU A 35 15.91 3.63 -0.61
CA LEU A 35 16.37 3.44 -1.99
C LEU A 35 15.65 4.38 -2.96
N THR A 36 16.38 5.03 -3.86
CA THR A 36 15.83 5.87 -4.94
C THR A 36 16.21 5.37 -6.32
N GLY A 37 15.54 5.86 -7.37
CA GLY A 37 15.91 5.62 -8.77
C GLY A 37 15.52 4.23 -9.31
N LEU A 38 14.72 3.46 -8.57
CA LEU A 38 14.32 2.09 -8.93
C LEU A 38 12.94 2.00 -9.60
N MET A 39 12.22 3.12 -9.74
CA MET A 39 10.79 3.14 -10.10
C MET A 39 10.50 3.88 -11.41
N ASP A 40 11.54 4.33 -12.13
CA ASP A 40 11.40 5.24 -13.29
C ASP A 40 10.58 4.63 -14.45
N ASP A 41 10.52 3.30 -14.54
CA ASP A 41 9.81 2.55 -15.56
C ASP A 41 8.44 2.02 -15.11
N TRP A 42 8.05 2.25 -13.86
CA TRP A 42 6.78 1.75 -13.32
C TRP A 42 5.59 2.46 -13.94
N LEU A 43 4.57 1.69 -14.35
CA LEU A 43 3.33 2.25 -14.88
C LEU A 43 2.56 3.03 -13.82
N ALA A 44 2.57 2.56 -12.56
CA ALA A 44 1.96 3.30 -11.45
C ALA A 44 2.56 4.69 -11.26
N CYS A 45 3.85 4.89 -11.53
CA CYS A 45 4.49 6.21 -11.44
C CYS A 45 4.13 7.16 -12.60
N LYS A 46 3.42 6.66 -13.62
CA LYS A 46 2.97 7.44 -14.79
C LYS A 46 1.45 7.62 -14.78
N ASP A 47 0.73 6.53 -14.61
CA ASP A 47 -0.72 6.49 -14.75
C ASP A 47 -1.45 6.93 -13.47
N TRP A 48 -0.90 6.64 -12.29
CA TRP A 48 -1.57 6.92 -11.01
C TRP A 48 -1.17 8.27 -10.43
N VAL A 49 -0.42 9.05 -11.18
CA VAL A 49 0.16 10.32 -10.74
C VAL A 49 -0.14 11.39 -11.78
N THR A 50 -0.64 12.52 -11.33
CA THR A 50 -0.87 13.71 -12.16
C THR A 50 0.44 14.43 -12.48
N ASP A 51 0.42 15.33 -13.47
CA ASP A 51 1.60 16.15 -13.83
C ASP A 51 2.17 16.98 -12.66
N ASP A 52 1.34 17.31 -11.66
CA ASP A 52 1.76 18.01 -10.44
C ASP A 52 2.21 17.09 -9.29
N GLY A 53 2.37 15.78 -9.57
CA GLY A 53 2.92 14.79 -8.63
C GLY A 53 1.93 14.31 -7.57
N LYS A 54 0.62 14.54 -7.75
CA LYS A 54 -0.42 14.08 -6.84
C LYS A 54 -1.03 12.76 -7.32
N PRO A 55 -1.71 11.99 -6.46
CA PRO A 55 -2.45 10.82 -6.90
C PRO A 55 -3.53 11.20 -7.92
N ASP A 56 -3.55 10.53 -9.08
CA ASP A 56 -4.62 10.66 -10.07
C ASP A 56 -5.82 9.77 -9.67
N LEU A 57 -6.64 10.31 -8.78
CA LEU A 57 -7.82 9.61 -8.27
C LEU A 57 -8.87 9.38 -9.37
N GLN A 58 -8.91 10.23 -10.41
CA GLN A 58 -9.85 10.05 -11.51
C GLN A 58 -9.43 8.85 -12.36
N PHE A 59 -8.15 8.72 -12.68
CA PHE A 59 -7.62 7.54 -13.36
C PHE A 59 -7.92 6.27 -12.56
N VAL A 60 -7.59 6.26 -11.26
CA VAL A 60 -7.79 5.09 -10.39
C VAL A 60 -9.26 4.69 -10.31
N SER A 61 -10.17 5.63 -10.09
CA SER A 61 -11.62 5.34 -10.07
C SER A 61 -12.14 4.87 -11.43
N THR A 62 -11.68 5.47 -12.53
CA THR A 62 -12.15 5.11 -13.88
C THR A 62 -11.74 3.69 -14.26
N ASN A 63 -10.51 3.28 -13.95
CA ASN A 63 -9.96 2.00 -14.39
C ASN A 63 -10.22 0.86 -13.38
N PHE A 64 -10.23 1.18 -12.09
CA PHE A 64 -10.27 0.17 -11.01
C PHE A 64 -11.41 0.38 -10.02
N GLY A 65 -12.35 1.28 -10.32
CA GLY A 65 -13.42 1.71 -9.43
C GLY A 65 -14.31 0.60 -8.88
N LYS A 66 -14.45 -0.51 -9.62
CA LYS A 66 -15.29 -1.65 -9.23
C LYS A 66 -14.66 -2.58 -8.20
N SER A 67 -13.34 -2.50 -8.01
CA SER A 67 -12.60 -3.35 -7.06
C SER A 67 -13.15 -3.13 -5.66
N ARG A 68 -13.40 -4.22 -4.93
CA ARG A 68 -13.82 -4.16 -3.53
C ARG A 68 -12.58 -4.19 -2.64
N VAL A 69 -12.42 -3.16 -1.81
CA VAL A 69 -11.20 -2.92 -1.03
C VAL A 69 -11.52 -2.75 0.45
N GLN A 70 -10.54 -3.09 1.28
CA GLN A 70 -10.59 -2.85 2.71
C GLN A 70 -10.10 -1.44 3.02
N VAL A 71 -10.92 -0.69 3.75
CA VAL A 71 -10.65 0.70 4.10
C VAL A 71 -10.73 0.87 5.60
N ALA A 72 -9.65 1.39 6.19
CA ALA A 72 -9.58 1.72 7.60
C ALA A 72 -10.13 3.12 7.88
N ASP A 73 -11.02 3.22 8.87
CA ASP A 73 -11.49 4.47 9.47
C ASP A 73 -10.46 4.92 10.52
N CYS A 74 -9.57 5.85 10.16
CA CYS A 74 -8.48 6.30 11.03
C CYS A 74 -8.96 7.08 12.27
N ASN A 75 -10.25 7.45 12.34
CA ASN A 75 -10.85 8.15 13.47
C ASN A 75 -11.58 7.20 14.44
N ASN A 76 -11.80 5.95 14.04
CA ASN A 76 -12.57 4.99 14.83
C ASN A 76 -11.72 3.77 15.15
N LYS A 77 -11.44 3.60 16.44
CA LYS A 77 -10.64 2.47 16.93
C LYS A 77 -11.54 1.25 17.15
N GLU A 78 -11.11 0.12 16.63
CA GLU A 78 -11.72 -1.18 16.87
C GLU A 78 -10.68 -2.11 17.50
N PHE A 79 -10.85 -2.41 18.79
CA PHE A 79 -9.87 -3.12 19.62
C PHE A 79 -8.49 -2.45 19.65
N THR A 80 -7.47 -3.10 19.07
CA THR A 80 -6.09 -2.62 18.98
C THR A 80 -5.76 -1.98 17.63
N ASP A 81 -6.69 -1.99 16.68
CA ASP A 81 -6.53 -1.46 15.32
C ASP A 81 -7.62 -0.42 15.00
N GLN A 82 -7.67 0.01 13.75
CA GLN A 82 -8.71 0.86 13.18
C GLN A 82 -9.89 0.01 12.70
N LYS A 83 -11.11 0.56 12.83
CA LYS A 83 -12.31 -0.06 12.26
C LYS A 83 -12.14 -0.19 10.75
N ARG A 84 -12.40 -1.39 10.22
CA ARG A 84 -12.34 -1.65 8.78
C ARG A 84 -13.73 -1.75 8.19
N VAL A 85 -13.88 -1.20 7.00
CA VAL A 85 -15.08 -1.33 6.18
C VAL A 85 -14.68 -1.74 4.77
N GLU A 86 -15.51 -2.55 4.15
CA GLU A 86 -15.36 -2.86 2.73
C GLU A 86 -16.17 -1.86 1.91
N MET A 87 -15.55 -1.31 0.87
CA MET A 87 -16.22 -0.46 -0.12
C MET A 87 -15.55 -0.63 -1.48
N SER A 88 -16.18 -0.11 -2.53
CA SER A 88 -15.56 -0.02 -3.84
C SER A 88 -14.51 1.08 -3.88
N VAL A 89 -13.54 0.96 -4.79
CA VAL A 89 -12.54 2.02 -5.04
C VAL A 89 -13.22 3.33 -5.45
N SER A 90 -14.30 3.28 -6.23
CA SER A 90 -15.05 4.49 -6.59
C SER A 90 -15.69 5.19 -5.38
N GLU A 91 -16.31 4.45 -4.46
CA GLU A 91 -16.85 5.01 -3.21
C GLU A 91 -15.74 5.62 -2.34
N PHE A 92 -14.59 4.94 -2.25
CA PHE A 92 -13.42 5.47 -1.53
C PHE A 92 -12.90 6.78 -2.15
N VAL A 93 -12.77 6.84 -3.48
CA VAL A 93 -12.32 8.04 -4.19
C VAL A 93 -13.33 9.19 -4.03
N GLU A 94 -14.63 8.92 -4.12
CA GLU A 94 -15.67 9.92 -3.86
C GLU A 94 -15.52 10.51 -2.46
N HIS A 95 -15.38 9.66 -1.44
CA HIS A 95 -15.12 10.10 -0.06
C HIS A 95 -13.84 10.94 0.08
N TRP A 96 -12.77 10.60 -0.63
CA TRP A 96 -11.53 11.38 -0.64
C TRP A 96 -11.76 12.78 -1.21
N LEU A 97 -12.45 12.88 -2.34
CA LEU A 97 -12.72 14.14 -3.05
C LEU A 97 -13.73 15.03 -2.32
N GLU A 98 -14.77 14.47 -1.69
CA GLU A 98 -15.70 15.24 -0.88
C GLU A 98 -15.03 15.94 0.32
N GLY A 99 -13.94 15.36 0.82
CA GLY A 99 -13.13 15.94 1.89
C GLY A 99 -12.34 17.17 1.45
N SER A 100 -11.80 17.16 0.23
CA SER A 100 -10.93 18.25 -0.27
C SER A 100 -11.70 19.53 -0.59
N VAL A 101 -12.97 19.43 -1.00
CA VAL A 101 -13.84 20.60 -1.29
C VAL A 101 -14.13 21.44 -0.03
N ARG A 102 -14.07 20.84 1.16
CA ARG A 102 -14.44 21.50 2.43
C ARG A 102 -13.25 22.10 3.18
N GLU A 103 -12.01 21.72 2.85
CA GLU A 103 -10.79 22.27 3.47
C GLU A 103 -10.50 23.73 3.06
N GLY A 104 -11.15 24.24 2.01
CA GLY A 104 -11.07 25.65 1.59
C GLY A 104 -11.99 26.62 2.36
N SER A 105 -12.81 26.12 3.27
CA SER A 105 -13.68 26.93 4.13
C SER A 105 -13.38 26.64 5.59
N ASP A 106 -12.72 27.59 6.27
CA ASP A 106 -12.53 27.60 7.72
C ASP A 106 -13.89 27.53 8.44
N ARG A 107 -14.40 26.31 8.68
CA ARG A 107 -15.48 26.04 9.62
C ARG A 107 -15.25 24.72 10.31
N GLU A 108 -15.01 24.85 11.61
CA GLU A 108 -15.03 23.83 12.64
C GLU A 108 -16.15 22.78 12.44
N GLY A 109 -15.81 21.52 12.70
CA GLY A 109 -16.75 20.62 13.34
C GLY A 109 -17.78 19.90 12.46
N ASN A 110 -17.36 19.32 11.33
CA ASN A 110 -18.08 18.14 10.83
C ASN A 110 -17.09 17.05 10.42
N GLY A 111 -16.64 16.30 11.44
CA GLY A 111 -15.60 15.29 11.38
C GLY A 111 -15.96 14.10 10.50
N LYS A 112 -15.80 14.26 9.18
CA LYS A 112 -15.75 13.12 8.28
C LYS A 112 -14.51 12.30 8.61
N SER A 113 -14.70 10.99 8.66
CA SER A 113 -13.62 10.04 8.90
C SER A 113 -12.46 10.25 7.92
N VAL A 114 -11.23 10.12 8.42
CA VAL A 114 -10.06 9.96 7.56
C VAL A 114 -9.99 8.50 7.15
N LEU A 115 -10.35 8.23 5.90
CA LEU A 115 -10.30 6.89 5.33
C LEU A 115 -8.92 6.57 4.77
N TYR A 116 -8.51 5.32 4.93
CA TYR A 116 -7.25 4.79 4.44
C TYR A 116 -7.47 3.43 3.78
N LEU A 117 -7.37 3.37 2.45
CA LEU A 117 -7.39 2.12 1.69
C LEU A 117 -6.08 1.38 1.97
N LYS A 118 -6.20 0.16 2.50
CA LYS A 118 -5.08 -0.67 2.91
C LYS A 118 -5.21 -2.07 2.35
N ASP A 119 -4.06 -2.72 2.21
CA ASP A 119 -3.98 -4.16 1.95
C ASP A 119 -4.72 -4.57 0.64
N TRP A 120 -4.77 -3.67 -0.36
CA TRP A 120 -5.40 -3.99 -1.65
C TRP A 120 -4.45 -4.83 -2.50
N HIS A 121 -4.83 -6.08 -2.73
CA HIS A 121 -4.11 -7.07 -3.54
C HIS A 121 -4.20 -6.77 -5.06
N PHE A 122 -3.79 -5.57 -5.45
CA PHE A 122 -3.91 -5.05 -6.82
C PHE A 122 -3.20 -5.93 -7.84
N VAL A 123 -2.00 -6.43 -7.53
CA VAL A 123 -1.21 -7.25 -8.46
C VAL A 123 -1.92 -8.56 -8.77
N LYS A 124 -2.60 -9.14 -7.78
CA LYS A 124 -3.41 -10.33 -7.97
C LYS A 124 -4.65 -10.08 -8.82
N GLU A 125 -5.33 -8.95 -8.57
CA GLU A 125 -6.57 -8.59 -9.24
C GLU A 125 -6.33 -8.14 -10.70
N TYR A 126 -5.23 -7.44 -10.96
CA TYR A 126 -4.85 -6.88 -12.26
C TYR A 126 -3.43 -7.29 -12.68
N PRO A 127 -3.16 -8.60 -12.87
CA PRO A 127 -1.80 -9.09 -13.16
C PRO A 127 -1.26 -8.56 -14.49
N GLU A 128 -2.14 -8.36 -15.48
CA GLU A 128 -1.77 -7.86 -16.81
C GLU A 128 -1.43 -6.36 -16.83
N TYR A 129 -1.84 -5.60 -15.81
CA TYR A 129 -1.56 -4.16 -15.75
C TYR A 129 -0.08 -3.89 -15.45
N ILE A 130 0.58 -4.78 -14.71
CA ILE A 130 2.01 -4.68 -14.35
C ILE A 130 2.33 -3.27 -13.81
N ALA A 131 1.66 -2.89 -12.72
CA ALA A 131 1.79 -1.57 -12.09
C ALA A 131 3.25 -1.22 -11.76
N TYR A 132 4.04 -2.23 -11.38
CA TYR A 132 5.44 -2.11 -11.04
C TYR A 132 6.20 -3.39 -11.40
N ARG A 133 7.53 -3.31 -11.32
CA ARG A 133 8.42 -4.48 -11.35
C ARG A 133 9.19 -4.57 -10.05
N THR A 134 9.25 -5.76 -9.46
CA THR A 134 10.01 -6.00 -8.24
C THR A 134 11.48 -5.58 -8.45
N PRO A 135 12.02 -4.65 -7.66
CA PRO A 135 13.42 -4.26 -7.77
C PRO A 135 14.35 -5.44 -7.47
N LEU A 136 15.54 -5.46 -8.09
CA LEU A 136 16.52 -6.54 -7.99
C LEU A 136 16.78 -7.02 -6.56
N PHE A 137 16.84 -6.08 -5.61
CA PHE A 137 17.13 -6.35 -4.20
C PHE A 137 16.07 -7.20 -3.49
N PHE A 138 14.87 -7.29 -4.05
CA PHE A 138 13.72 -7.96 -3.46
C PHE A 138 13.21 -9.13 -4.32
N CYS A 139 13.99 -9.57 -5.32
CA CYS A 139 13.58 -10.65 -6.22
C CYS A 139 13.65 -12.05 -5.59
N ASP A 140 14.32 -12.23 -4.44
CA ASP A 140 14.34 -13.49 -3.67
C ASP A 140 13.04 -13.73 -2.88
N ASP A 141 11.91 -13.42 -3.53
CA ASP A 141 10.56 -13.46 -2.98
C ASP A 141 9.96 -14.86 -3.16
N TRP A 142 10.51 -15.82 -2.43
CA TRP A 142 10.06 -17.21 -2.47
C TRP A 142 8.58 -17.37 -2.11
N LEU A 143 8.04 -16.46 -1.29
CA LEU A 143 6.66 -16.54 -0.83
C LEU A 143 5.70 -16.14 -1.94
N ASN A 144 5.87 -14.98 -2.59
CA ASN A 144 5.02 -14.63 -3.72
C ASN A 144 5.26 -15.54 -4.93
N LEU A 145 6.50 -16.01 -5.15
CA LEU A 145 6.76 -17.03 -6.17
C LEU A 145 5.89 -18.27 -5.95
N TYR A 146 5.76 -18.73 -4.70
CA TYR A 146 4.89 -19.86 -4.38
C TYR A 146 3.40 -19.51 -4.57
N LEU A 147 2.96 -18.36 -4.07
CA LEU A 147 1.55 -17.93 -4.08
C LEU A 147 1.01 -17.57 -5.46
N ASP A 148 1.89 -17.19 -6.38
CA ASP A 148 1.56 -16.98 -7.79
C ASP A 148 1.16 -18.30 -8.48
N HIS A 149 1.66 -19.44 -7.99
CA HIS A 149 1.37 -20.77 -8.54
C HIS A 149 0.43 -21.63 -7.67
N HIS A 150 0.20 -21.24 -6.41
CA HIS A 150 -0.50 -22.08 -5.44
C HIS A 150 -1.45 -21.28 -4.55
N ARG A 151 -2.65 -21.84 -4.30
CA ARG A 151 -3.60 -21.31 -3.31
C ARG A 151 -3.34 -21.91 -1.94
N LEU A 152 -3.34 -21.08 -0.89
CA LEU A 152 -3.17 -21.50 0.51
C LEU A 152 -4.39 -22.26 1.05
N HIS A 153 -5.60 -21.78 0.74
CA HIS A 153 -6.85 -22.40 1.19
C HIS A 153 -7.43 -23.25 0.05
N LYS A 154 -7.26 -24.58 0.16
CA LYS A 154 -7.78 -25.57 -0.79
C LYS A 154 -9.05 -26.28 -0.31
N ASP A 155 -9.53 -25.95 0.88
CA ASP A 155 -10.69 -26.61 1.47
C ASP A 155 -11.99 -26.09 0.83
N PRO A 156 -12.73 -26.94 0.08
CA PRO A 156 -13.99 -26.57 -0.56
C PRO A 156 -15.07 -26.11 0.43
N ASP A 157 -15.04 -26.58 1.68
CA ASP A 157 -16.10 -26.33 2.67
C ASP A 157 -15.97 -24.95 3.35
N THR A 158 -14.81 -24.31 3.24
CA THR A 158 -14.56 -22.91 3.65
C THR A 158 -14.48 -21.94 2.47
N TYR A 159 -14.73 -22.42 1.25
CA TYR A 159 -14.62 -21.63 0.04
C TYR A 159 -15.78 -20.62 -0.05
N GLN A 160 -15.45 -19.35 0.03
CA GLN A 160 -16.31 -18.25 -0.42
C GLN A 160 -15.58 -17.59 -1.59
N GLU A 161 -16.23 -17.48 -2.76
CA GLU A 161 -15.65 -16.85 -3.95
C GLU A 161 -15.08 -15.45 -3.68
N ASN A 162 -15.63 -14.74 -2.68
CA ASN A 162 -15.20 -13.39 -2.28
C ASN A 162 -14.00 -13.37 -1.31
N ASN A 163 -13.55 -14.51 -0.80
CA ASN A 163 -12.51 -14.61 0.23
C ASN A 163 -11.13 -15.05 -0.33
N ASP A 164 -11.08 -15.35 -1.64
CA ASP A 164 -9.88 -15.77 -2.37
C ASP A 164 -8.75 -14.71 -2.31
N ILE A 165 -9.11 -13.43 -2.12
CA ILE A 165 -8.15 -12.32 -2.10
C ILE A 165 -7.41 -12.23 -0.75
N SER A 166 -8.02 -12.64 0.37
CA SER A 166 -7.56 -12.28 1.73
C SER A 166 -6.19 -12.84 2.16
N CYS A 167 -5.57 -13.72 1.37
CA CYS A 167 -4.25 -14.32 1.65
C CYS A 167 -3.55 -14.80 0.36
N SER A 168 -3.74 -14.14 -0.78
CA SER A 168 -3.29 -14.67 -2.08
C SER A 168 -1.96 -14.15 -2.60
N ASP A 169 -1.46 -13.03 -2.09
CA ASP A 169 -0.12 -12.52 -2.30
C ASP A 169 0.26 -11.50 -1.20
N TYR A 170 1.54 -11.18 -1.09
CA TYR A 170 2.10 -10.20 -0.14
C TYR A 170 2.53 -8.94 -0.90
N ARG A 171 1.65 -8.43 -1.77
CA ARG A 171 1.85 -7.23 -2.58
C ARG A 171 0.61 -6.38 -2.48
N PHE A 172 0.75 -5.22 -1.84
CA PHE A 172 -0.39 -4.42 -1.42
C PHE A 172 -0.29 -2.99 -1.96
N VAL A 173 -1.43 -2.45 -2.39
CA VAL A 173 -1.60 -1.03 -2.63
C VAL A 173 -2.20 -0.39 -1.39
N TYR A 174 -1.60 0.74 -1.00
CA TYR A 174 -2.07 1.60 0.07
C TYR A 174 -2.35 2.98 -0.50
N MET A 175 -3.52 3.54 -0.19
CA MET A 175 -3.90 4.90 -0.62
C MET A 175 -4.63 5.60 0.50
N GLY A 176 -4.15 6.77 0.92
CA GLY A 176 -4.80 7.55 1.97
C GLY A 176 -4.50 9.04 1.84
N LYS A 177 -5.49 9.86 2.20
CA LYS A 177 -5.30 11.31 2.25
C LYS A 177 -4.39 11.69 3.41
N LYS A 178 -3.93 12.94 3.43
CA LYS A 178 -3.18 13.50 4.57
C LYS A 178 -3.91 13.23 5.88
N GLY A 179 -3.16 12.72 6.87
CA GLY A 179 -3.69 12.35 8.19
C GLY A 179 -4.12 10.89 8.31
N SER A 180 -4.12 10.11 7.22
CA SER A 180 -4.19 8.65 7.31
C SER A 180 -2.94 8.10 8.01
N TRP A 181 -3.10 7.02 8.76
CA TRP A 181 -2.02 6.44 9.56
C TRP A 181 -2.24 4.95 9.80
N THR A 182 -1.15 4.23 10.09
CA THR A 182 -1.20 2.84 10.59
C THR A 182 -0.60 2.83 12.01
N PRO A 183 -1.21 2.12 12.98
CA PRO A 183 -0.61 1.91 14.29
C PRO A 183 0.78 1.28 14.21
N LEU A 184 1.58 1.47 15.26
CA LEU A 184 2.87 0.78 15.38
C LEU A 184 2.65 -0.73 15.42
N HIS A 185 3.31 -1.44 14.51
CA HIS A 185 3.25 -2.90 14.40
C HIS A 185 4.58 -3.44 13.86
N ALA A 186 4.69 -4.76 13.81
CA ALA A 186 5.71 -5.46 13.05
C ALA A 186 5.02 -6.30 11.98
N ASP A 187 5.66 -6.46 10.83
CA ASP A 187 5.14 -7.28 9.76
C ASP A 187 4.98 -8.75 10.17
N VAL A 188 3.98 -9.38 9.57
CA VAL A 188 3.64 -10.78 9.80
C VAL A 188 4.77 -11.72 9.35
N PHE A 189 4.81 -12.94 9.88
CA PHE A 189 5.87 -13.92 9.60
C PHE A 189 7.30 -13.48 9.90
N ARG A 190 7.49 -12.34 10.59
CA ARG A 190 8.79 -11.70 10.74
C ARG A 190 9.44 -11.42 9.38
N SER A 191 8.64 -11.16 8.34
CA SER A 191 9.17 -10.59 7.12
C SER A 191 9.76 -9.22 7.46
N TYR A 192 10.90 -8.91 6.86
CA TYR A 192 11.44 -7.56 6.90
C TYR A 192 10.85 -6.83 5.70
N SER A 193 10.21 -5.68 5.96
CA SER A 193 9.72 -4.76 4.92
C SER A 193 10.88 -4.05 4.22
#